data_AF-A0A2G9PHR9-F1
#
_entry.id   AF-A0A2G9PHR9-F1
#
_cell.length_a   1.000
_cell.length_b   1.000
_cell.length_c   1.000
_cell.angle_alpha   90.00
_cell.angle_beta   90.00
_cell.angle_gamma   90.00
#
_symmetry.space_group_name_H-M   'P 1'
#
loop_
_entity.id
_entity.type
_entity.pdbx_description
1 polymer ?
#
loop_
_entity_poly.entity_id
_entity_poly.type
_entity_poly.pdbx_seq_one_letter_code
_entity_poly.pdbx_strand_id
1 'polypeptide(L)'
;FNEEKKRGTKIVHLTMYGLPYKRVLQSVKGKRLLVVIGSKKVPRGIYGEANYNCSITNQPHSEAGALAVFLEGLGLQSRFRGAKLRLKPSARGKRFTTKYK
;
A
#
# COMPACT_ATOMS: atom_id res chain seq x y z
N PHE A 1 -13.67 -10.93 4.02
CA PHE A 1 -13.03 -10.49 5.28
C PHE A 1 -12.97 -11.58 6.36
N ASN A 2 -13.99 -12.42 6.54
CA ASN A 2 -14.03 -13.41 7.63
C ASN A 2 -12.84 -14.36 7.70
N GLU A 3 -12.35 -14.88 6.57
CA GLU A 3 -11.17 -15.75 6.56
C GLU A 3 -9.89 -15.00 6.97
N GLU A 4 -9.70 -13.78 6.47
CA GLU A 4 -8.55 -12.95 6.83
C GLU A 4 -8.60 -12.53 8.30
N LYS A 5 -9.79 -12.24 8.84
CA LYS A 5 -9.99 -12.01 10.27
C LYS A 5 -9.58 -13.24 11.10
N LYS A 6 -9.96 -14.45 10.68
CA LYS A 6 -9.53 -15.71 11.32
C LYS A 6 -8.01 -15.93 11.26
N ARG A 7 -7.35 -15.46 10.21
CA ARG A 7 -5.87 -15.53 10.04
C ARG A 7 -5.12 -14.45 10.83
N GLY A 8 -5.81 -13.58 11.57
CA GLY A 8 -5.20 -12.46 12.29
C GLY A 8 -4.71 -11.32 11.38
N THR A 9 -5.09 -11.32 10.10
CA THR A 9 -4.75 -10.27 9.14
C THR A 9 -5.38 -8.95 9.55
N LYS A 10 -4.61 -7.86 9.50
CA LYS A 10 -5.13 -6.50 9.71
C LYS A 10 -5.67 -5.94 8.39
N ILE A 11 -6.95 -5.64 8.38
CA ILE A 11 -7.66 -5.04 7.26
C ILE A 11 -7.52 -3.52 7.37
N VAL A 12 -6.88 -2.91 6.38
CA VAL A 12 -6.70 -1.45 6.29
C VAL A 12 -7.45 -0.96 5.07
N HIS A 13 -8.46 -0.11 5.28
CA HIS A 13 -9.18 0.55 4.20
C HIS A 13 -8.59 1.95 3.98
N LEU A 14 -8.04 2.20 2.80
CA LEU A 14 -7.55 3.53 2.41
C LEU A 14 -8.72 4.40 1.95
N THR A 15 -8.96 5.48 2.69
CA THR A 15 -10.04 6.44 2.46
C THR A 15 -9.65 7.81 2.98
N MET A 16 -10.03 8.88 2.28
CA MET A 16 -9.78 10.26 2.71
C MET A 16 -10.44 10.60 4.05
N TYR A 17 -11.44 9.83 4.49
CA TYR A 17 -12.14 10.04 5.76
C TYR A 17 -11.45 9.34 6.97
N GLY A 18 -10.36 8.61 6.73
CA GLY A 18 -9.70 7.80 7.75
C GLY A 18 -8.76 8.57 8.69
N LEU A 19 -8.16 7.82 9.63
CA LEU A 19 -7.11 8.31 10.52
C LEU A 19 -5.80 8.59 9.75
N PRO A 20 -4.97 9.55 10.20
CA PRO A 20 -3.68 9.83 9.55
C PRO A 20 -2.80 8.59 9.41
N TYR A 21 -2.32 8.34 8.20
CA TYR A 21 -1.63 7.08 7.88
C TYR A 21 -0.41 6.79 8.76
N LYS A 22 0.35 7.81 9.16
CA LYS A 22 1.50 7.65 10.07
C LYS A 22 1.13 6.97 11.39
N ARG A 23 -0.06 7.27 11.94
CA ARG A 23 -0.58 6.63 13.16
C ARG A 23 -0.99 5.19 12.90
N VAL A 24 -1.63 4.92 11.76
CA VAL A 24 -2.01 3.56 11.38
C VAL A 24 -0.78 2.69 11.15
N LEU A 25 0.26 3.21 10.49
CA LEU A 25 1.53 2.51 10.22
C LEU A 25 2.17 1.96 11.50
N GLN A 26 2.19 2.74 12.58
CA GLN A 26 2.70 2.30 13.89
C GLN A 26 1.98 1.04 14.41
N SER A 27 0.70 0.88 14.06
CA SER A 27 -0.13 -0.24 14.51
C SER A 27 -0.08 -1.47 13.60
N VAL A 28 0.33 -1.31 12.34
CA VAL A 28 0.21 -2.36 11.31
C VAL A 28 1.55 -2.84 10.73
N LYS A 29 2.65 -2.11 10.97
CA LYS A 29 3.98 -2.50 10.50
C LYS A 29 4.37 -3.90 11.02
N GLY A 30 4.91 -4.73 10.13
CA GLY A 30 5.31 -6.12 10.44
C GLY A 30 4.15 -7.11 10.59
N LYS A 31 2.90 -6.70 10.40
CA LYS A 31 1.72 -7.59 10.46
C LYS A 31 1.32 -8.06 9.05
N ARG A 32 0.57 -9.15 8.98
CA ARG A 32 -0.12 -9.56 7.74
C ARG A 32 -1.23 -8.56 7.44
N LEU A 33 -1.21 -7.96 6.25
CA LEU A 33 -2.15 -6.90 5.87
C LEU A 33 -3.03 -7.30 4.69
N LEU A 34 -4.29 -6.88 4.77
CA LEU A 34 -5.17 -6.76 3.61
C LEU A 34 -5.47 -5.27 3.43
N VAL A 35 -4.94 -4.69 2.35
CA VAL A 35 -5.19 -3.27 2.04
C VAL A 35 -6.34 -3.18 1.05
N VAL A 36 -7.41 -2.52 1.46
CA VAL A 36 -8.59 -2.25 0.64
C VAL A 36 -8.46 -0.84 0.10
N ILE A 37 -8.45 -0.73 -1.23
CA ILE A 37 -8.56 0.54 -1.95
C ILE A 37 -9.81 0.48 -2.80
N GLY A 38 -10.39 1.62 -3.13
CA GLY A 38 -11.53 1.65 -4.02
C GLY A 38 -11.77 3.04 -4.60
N SER A 39 -12.48 3.06 -5.72
CA SER A 39 -12.82 4.27 -6.45
C SER A 39 -14.03 4.97 -5.81
N LYS A 40 -14.64 5.90 -6.55
CA LYS A 40 -15.62 6.91 -6.10
C LYS A 40 -16.81 6.40 -5.26
N LYS A 41 -17.10 5.11 -5.20
CA LYS A 41 -18.27 4.56 -4.50
C LYS A 41 -17.98 3.27 -3.72
N VAL A 42 -17.02 3.33 -2.79
CA VAL A 42 -16.75 2.23 -1.87
C VAL A 42 -18.01 1.95 -1.00
N PRO A 43 -18.49 0.69 -0.92
CA PRO A 43 -19.64 0.34 -0.10
C PRO A 43 -19.44 0.70 1.38
N ARG A 44 -20.47 1.24 2.03
CA ARG A 44 -20.42 1.64 3.44
C ARG A 44 -19.99 0.50 4.39
N GLY A 45 -20.36 -0.75 4.07
CA GLY A 45 -19.99 -1.93 4.86
C GLY A 45 -18.49 -2.11 5.05
N ILE A 46 -17.66 -1.64 4.11
CA ILE A 46 -16.19 -1.73 4.22
C ILE A 46 -15.67 -0.97 5.46
N TYR A 47 -16.28 0.17 5.80
CA TYR A 47 -15.86 0.97 6.95
C TYR A 47 -15.99 0.21 8.27
N GLY A 48 -17.03 -0.62 8.41
CA GLY A 48 -17.26 -1.44 9.60
C GLY A 48 -16.45 -2.73 9.63
N GLU A 49 -16.08 -3.25 8.46
CA GLU A 49 -15.30 -4.48 8.34
C GLU A 49 -13.79 -4.27 8.55
N ALA A 50 -13.29 -3.07 8.23
CA ALA A 50 -11.87 -2.71 8.35
C ALA A 50 -11.43 -2.55 9.82
N ASN A 51 -10.23 -3.02 10.14
CA ASN A 51 -9.62 -2.73 11.44
C ASN A 51 -9.16 -1.27 11.53
N TYR A 52 -8.78 -0.69 10.39
CA TYR A 52 -8.36 0.71 10.29
C TYR A 52 -8.94 1.33 9.02
N ASN A 53 -9.66 2.44 9.18
CA ASN A 53 -9.90 3.38 8.09
C ASN A 53 -8.75 4.40 8.11
N CYS A 54 -7.98 4.47 7.04
CA CYS A 54 -6.67 5.13 6.98
C CYS A 54 -6.64 6.15 5.84
N SER A 55 -6.16 7.36 6.14
CA SER A 55 -6.08 8.47 5.21
C SER A 55 -4.62 8.88 4.98
N ILE A 56 -4.19 8.91 3.71
CA ILE A 56 -2.90 9.51 3.34
C ILE A 56 -2.98 11.04 3.48
N THR A 57 -4.04 11.62 2.91
CA THR A 57 -4.49 12.99 3.17
C THR A 57 -6.01 13.00 3.21
N ASN A 58 -6.58 13.96 3.94
CA ASN A 58 -8.04 14.13 3.98
C ASN A 58 -8.62 14.88 2.77
N GLN A 59 -7.85 14.97 1.68
CA GLN A 59 -8.29 15.56 0.41
C GLN A 59 -8.54 14.47 -0.63
N PRO A 60 -9.46 14.67 -1.59
CA PRO A 60 -9.66 13.74 -2.69
C PRO A 60 -8.40 13.64 -3.57
N HIS A 61 -7.91 12.41 -3.78
CA HIS A 61 -6.79 12.12 -4.67
C HIS A 61 -6.84 10.68 -5.21
N SER A 62 -5.82 10.29 -5.96
CA SER A 62 -5.68 8.95 -6.53
C SER A 62 -5.54 7.87 -5.46
N GLU A 63 -6.29 6.78 -5.60
CA GLU A 63 -6.13 5.56 -4.82
C GLU A 63 -4.78 4.89 -5.06
N ALA A 64 -4.23 4.99 -6.28
CA ALA A 64 -2.90 4.48 -6.61
C ALA A 64 -1.82 5.27 -5.87
N GLY A 65 -1.94 6.60 -5.83
CA GLY A 65 -1.07 7.46 -5.03
C GLY A 65 -1.20 7.17 -3.53
N ALA A 66 -2.43 6.93 -3.06
CA ALA A 66 -2.68 6.55 -1.66
C ALA A 66 -1.94 5.26 -1.29
N LEU A 67 -2.07 4.24 -2.14
CA LEU A 67 -1.43 2.94 -1.95
C LEU A 67 0.10 3.06 -1.99
N ALA A 68 0.65 3.80 -2.96
CA ALA A 68 2.10 3.98 -3.09
C ALA A 68 2.71 4.59 -1.82
N VAL A 69 2.14 5.68 -1.29
CA VAL A 69 2.62 6.32 -0.06
C VAL A 69 2.44 5.42 1.16
N PHE A 70 1.32 4.69 1.24
CA PHE A 70 1.09 3.76 2.34
C PHE A 70 2.14 2.63 2.38
N LEU A 71 2.42 2.02 1.21
CA LEU A 71 3.39 0.95 1.06
C LEU A 71 4.83 1.41 1.31
N GLU A 72 5.20 2.61 0.83
CA GLU A 72 6.49 3.22 1.12
C GLU A 72 6.67 3.41 2.64
N GLY A 73 5.64 3.88 3.33
CA GLY A 73 5.65 4.03 4.79
C GLY A 73 5.80 2.70 5.57
N LEU A 74 5.45 1.56 4.96
CA LEU A 74 5.71 0.24 5.53
C LEU A 74 7.17 -0.21 5.38
N GLY A 75 7.95 0.45 4.51
CA GLY A 75 9.35 0.14 4.25
C GLY A 75 9.54 -1.13 3.40
N LEU A 76 8.72 -1.31 2.37
CA LEU A 76 8.85 -2.47 1.49
C LEU A 76 10.18 -2.46 0.72
N GLN A 77 10.72 -3.66 0.49
CA GLN A 77 11.99 -3.83 -0.23
C GLN A 77 11.82 -3.41 -1.70
N SER A 78 12.70 -2.52 -2.17
CA SER A 78 12.68 -2.00 -3.54
C SER A 78 13.36 -2.92 -4.57
N ARG A 79 13.84 -4.10 -4.15
CA ARG A 79 14.63 -5.00 -5.01
C ARG A 79 14.04 -6.39 -5.10
N PHE A 80 13.60 -6.74 -6.31
CA PHE A 80 13.21 -8.10 -6.64
C PHE A 80 14.45 -9.00 -6.77
N ARG A 81 14.43 -10.17 -6.13
CA ARG A 81 15.45 -11.22 -6.34
C ARG A 81 15.26 -11.84 -7.72
N GLY A 82 16.36 -12.13 -8.41
CA GLY A 82 16.30 -12.79 -9.72
C GLY A 82 15.83 -11.94 -10.91
N ALA A 83 15.57 -10.63 -10.73
CA ALA A 83 15.13 -9.76 -11.83
C ALA A 83 16.00 -9.88 -13.09
N LYS A 84 15.35 -10.17 -14.24
CA LYS A 84 15.99 -10.36 -15.55
C LYS A 84 16.55 -9.05 -16.14
N LEU A 85 15.89 -7.94 -15.85
CA LEU A 85 16.26 -6.58 -16.22
C LEU A 85 16.33 -5.72 -14.95
N ARG A 86 17.36 -4.89 -14.84
CA ARG A 86 17.49 -3.89 -13.77
C ARG A 86 17.83 -2.55 -14.37
N LEU A 87 17.01 -1.54 -14.10
CA LEU A 87 17.30 -0.15 -14.47
C LEU A 87 18.39 0.41 -13.54
N LYS A 88 19.31 1.20 -14.10
CA LYS A 88 20.32 1.96 -13.36
C LYS A 88 19.90 3.43 -13.34
N PRO A 89 19.83 4.09 -12.17
CA PRO A 89 19.59 5.52 -12.10
C PRO A 89 20.57 6.29 -13.00
N SER A 90 20.05 7.24 -13.77
CA SER A 90 20.83 8.09 -14.66
C SER A 90 20.18 9.46 -14.71
N ALA A 91 20.96 10.52 -14.51
CA ALA A 91 20.45 11.89 -14.60
C ALA A 91 19.99 12.25 -16.02
N ARG A 92 20.66 11.68 -17.03
CA ARG A 92 20.33 11.82 -18.44
C ARG A 92 20.51 10.47 -19.15
N GLY A 93 19.52 10.03 -19.90
CA GLY A 93 19.55 8.76 -20.65
C GLY A 93 18.96 7.55 -19.91
N LYS A 94 18.90 6.41 -20.61
CA LYS A 94 18.32 5.14 -20.14
C LYS A 94 19.43 4.11 -19.99
N ARG A 95 19.67 3.62 -18.77
CA ARG A 95 20.71 2.61 -18.48
C ARG A 95 20.09 1.39 -17.81
N PHE A 96 20.56 0.20 -18.18
CA PHE A 96 20.09 -1.05 -17.59
C PHE A 96 21.16 -2.15 -17.62
N THR A 97 20.94 -3.22 -16.85
CA THR A 97 21.70 -4.48 -16.91
C THR A 97 20.74 -5.65 -17.10
N THR A 98 21.06 -6.56 -18.01
CA THR A 98 20.34 -7.81 -18.26
C THR A 98 21.09 -8.99 -17.66
N LYS A 99 20.36 -10.05 -17.27
CA LYS A 99 20.98 -11.34 -16.87
C LYS A 99 21.37 -12.23 -18.05
N TYR A 100 20.96 -11.89 -19.26
CA TYR A 100 21.29 -12.62 -20.48
C TYR A 100 22.25 -11.78 -21.32
N LYS A 101 23.37 -12.39 -21.73
CA LYS A 101 24.05 -12.13 -22.99
C LYS A 101 23.48 -13.09 -24.01
#